data_AF-A0A821XIL2-F1
#
_entry.id   AF-A0A821XIL2-F1
#
_cell.length_a   1.000
_cell.length_b   1.000
_cell.length_c   1.000
_cell.angle_alpha   90.00
_cell.angle_beta   90.00
_cell.angle_gamma   90.00
#
_symmetry.space_group_name_H-M   'P 1'
#
loop_
_entity.id
_entity.type
_entity.pdbx_description
1 polymer ?
#
loop_
_entity_poly.entity_id
_entity_poly.type
_entity_poly.pdbx_seq_one_letter_code
_entity_poly.pdbx_strand_id
1 'polypeptide(L)' 'MAGGARGPLVIYSGKVDGRAYLKIIEEALPSFIENGFDSSNKNWMFMHGNAPPHRSKYTMKWLQ' A
#
# COMPACT_ATOMS: atom_id res chain seq x y z
N MET A 1 4.32 21.81 5.14
CA MET A 1 3.67 20.55 4.71
C MET A 1 3.77 20.46 3.19
N ALA A 2 4.80 19.78 2.67
CA ALA A 2 4.96 19.60 1.24
C ALA A 2 3.96 18.54 0.75
N GLY A 3 2.77 18.98 0.33
CA GLY A 3 1.84 18.13 -0.41
C GLY A 3 2.43 17.82 -1.78
N GLY A 4 3.18 16.72 -1.91
CA GLY A 4 3.83 16.41 -3.19
C GLY A 4 4.71 15.16 -3.27
N ALA A 5 4.90 14.39 -2.20
CA ALA A 5 5.65 13.13 -2.32
C ALA A 5 4.82 12.12 -3.13
N ARG A 6 5.20 11.89 -4.39
CA ARG A 6 4.61 10.82 -5.21
C ARG A 6 5.07 9.49 -4.65
N GLY A 7 4.13 8.61 -4.34
CA GLY A 7 4.44 7.23 -3.98
C GLY A 7 5.01 6.43 -5.15
N PRO A 8 5.53 5.23 -4.89
CA PRO A 8 6.09 4.37 -5.92
C PRO A 8 5.02 3.92 -6.92
N LEU A 9 5.38 3.86 -8.20
CA LEU A 9 4.61 3.20 -9.24
C LEU A 9 5.19 1.80 -9.46
N VAL A 10 4.44 0.77 -9.06
CA VAL A 10 4.87 -0.63 -9.23
C VAL A 10 4.30 -1.19 -10.53
N ILE A 11 5.18 -1.62 -11.43
CA ILE A 11 4.79 -2.31 -12.67
C ILE A 11 4.66 -3.80 -12.39
N TYR A 12 3.48 -4.35 -12.63
CA TYR A 12 3.20 -5.78 -12.47
C TYR A 12 2.71 -6.37 -13.79
N SER A 13 3.27 -7.52 -14.19
CA SER A 13 2.85 -8.23 -15.41
C SER A 13 1.88 -9.36 -15.06
N GLY A 14 0.70 -9.34 -15.68
CA GLY A 14 -0.37 -10.32 -15.46
C GLY A 14 -1.54 -9.79 -14.64
N LYS A 15 -2.45 -10.68 -14.25
CA LYS A 15 -3.64 -10.32 -13.47
C LYS A 15 -3.27 -10.25 -11.98
N VAL A 16 -3.61 -9.14 -11.34
CA VAL A 16 -3.42 -8.97 -9.89
C VAL A 16 -4.45 -9.81 -9.14
N ASP A 17 -3.98 -10.84 -8.45
CA ASP A 17 -4.75 -11.59 -7.47
C ASP A 17 -4.44 -11.15 -6.02
N GLY A 18 -5.06 -11.77 -5.02
CA GLY A 18 -4.86 -11.38 -3.62
C GLY A 18 -3.42 -11.54 -3.10
N ARG A 19 -2.66 -12.53 -3.59
CA ARG A 19 -1.25 -12.73 -3.18
C ARG A 19 -0.34 -11.74 -3.89
N ALA A 20 -0.59 -11.49 -5.17
CA ALA A 20 0.13 -10.49 -5.95
C ALA A 20 -0.09 -9.10 -5.36
N TYR A 21 -1.33 -8.74 -5.03
CA TYR A 21 -1.64 -7.47 -4.39
C TYR A 21 -0.93 -7.31 -3.04
N LEU A 22 -0.94 -8.36 -2.20
CA LEU A 22 -0.21 -8.34 -0.93
C LEU A 22 1.28 -8.02 -1.13
N LYS A 23 1.95 -8.72 -2.06
CA LYS A 23 3.37 -8.46 -2.35
C LYS A 23 3.63 -7.02 -2.79
N ILE A 24 2.76 -6.47 -3.64
CA ILE A 24 2.87 -5.09 -4.13
C ILE A 24 2.80 -4.09 -2.96
N ILE A 25 1.84 -4.25 -2.05
CA ILE A 25 1.69 -3.31 -0.92
C ILE A 25 2.75 -3.51 0.16
N GLU A 26 3.21 -4.75 0.40
CA GLU A 26 4.31 -5.05 1.32
C GLU A 26 5.61 -4.39 0.90
N GLU A 27 5.88 -4.31 -0.40
CA GLU A 27 7.08 -3.69 -0.95
C GLU A 27 6.97 -2.15 -0.98
N ALA A 28 5.81 -1.64 -1.41
CA ALA A 28 5.65 -0.22 -1.70
C ALA A 28 5.27 0.64 -0.48
N LEU A 29 4.37 0.14 0.38
CA LEU A 29 3.70 0.97 1.37
C LEU A 29 4.61 1.35 2.56
N PRO A 30 5.39 0.43 3.17
CA PRO A 30 6.27 0.79 4.29
C PRO A 30 7.29 1.88 3.91
N SER A 31 7.97 1.71 2.77
CA SER A 31 8.94 2.69 2.28
C SER A 31 8.30 4.05 1.98
N PHE A 32 7.08 4.06 1.44
CA PHE A 32 6.36 5.31 1.23
C PHE A 32 5.98 5.98 2.55
N ILE A 33 5.57 5.22 3.57
CA ILE A 33 5.22 5.79 4.87
C ILE A 33 6.45 6.42 5.52
N GLU A 34 7.57 5.69 5.57
CA GLU A 34 8.83 6.13 6.18
C GLU A 34 9.40 7.39 5.52
N ASN A 35 9.26 7.53 4.20
CA ASN A 35 9.79 8.66 3.46
C ASN A 35 8.79 9.82 3.26
N GLY A 36 7.49 9.52 3.29
CA GLY A 36 6.41 10.46 2.97
C GLY A 36 5.81 11.14 4.18
N PHE A 37 5.91 10.53 5.36
CA PHE A 37 5.39 11.06 6.61
C PHE A 37 6.53 11.25 7.62
N ASP A 38 6.45 12.31 8.41
CA ASP A 38 7.29 12.44 9.58
C ASP A 38 7.06 11.22 10.50
N SER A 39 8.14 10.63 11.02
CA SER A 39 8.07 9.49 11.95
C SER A 39 7.27 9.80 13.22
N SER A 40 7.10 11.09 13.53
CA SER A 40 6.22 11.56 14.61
C SER A 40 4.73 11.54 14.26
N ASN A 41 4.38 11.50 12.96
CA ASN A 41 3.00 11.56 12.47
C ASN A 41 2.44 10.17 12.21
N LYS A 42 1.73 9.63 13.22
CA LYS A 42 1.03 8.34 13.13
C LYS A 42 -0.40 8.44 12.59
N ASN A 43 -0.87 9.64 12.24
CA ASN A 43 -2.26 9.88 11.84
C ASN A 43 -2.43 9.80 10.31
N TRP A 44 -1.86 8.79 9.68
CA TRP A 44 -2.07 8.53 8.26
C TRP A 44 -3.15 7.45 8.07
N MET A 45 -3.81 7.50 6.91
CA MET A 45 -4.80 6.50 6.51
C MET A 45 -4.39 5.91 5.17
N PHE A 46 -4.34 4.58 5.07
CA PHE A 46 -4.18 3.90 3.80
C PHE A 46 -5.55 3.78 3.11
N MET A 47 -5.66 4.34 1.91
CA MET A 47 -6.87 4.22 1.08
C MET A 47 -6.61 3.32 -0.12
N HIS A 48 -7.53 2.41 -0.37
CA HIS A 48 -7.54 1.54 -1.54
C HIS A 48 -8.97 1.24 -1.99
N GLY A 49 -9.14 0.77 -3.23
CA GLY A 49 -10.47 0.42 -3.77
C GLY A 49 -11.06 -0.86 -3.17
N ASN A 50 -12.24 -1.26 -3.63
CA ASN A 50 -12.99 -2.44 -3.17
C ASN A 50 -12.81 -3.68 -4.08
N ALA A 51 -11.74 -3.74 -4.88
CA ALA A 51 -11.52 -4.85 -5.81
C ALA A 51 -11.30 -6.18 -5.06
N PRO A 52 -11.67 -7.34 -5.64
CA PRO A 52 -11.53 -8.64 -4.95
C PRO A 52 -10.13 -8.91 -4.36
N PRO A 53 -9.01 -8.56 -5.03
CA PRO A 53 -7.67 -8.72 -4.44
C PRO A 53 -7.47 -7.93 -3.14
N HIS A 54 -8.02 -6.72 -3.06
CA HIS A 54 -7.87 -5.81 -1.92
C HIS A 54 -8.57 -6.32 -0.66
N ARG A 55 -9.61 -7.15 -0.85
CA ARG A 55 -10.39 -7.80 0.21
C ARG A 55 -10.02 -9.25 0.45
N SER A 56 -8.94 -9.72 -0.18
CA SER A 56 -8.49 -11.09 0.02
C SER A 56 -8.09 -11.31 1.48
N LYS A 57 -8.22 -12.55 1.96
CA LYS A 57 -7.78 -12.92 3.32
C LYS A 57 -6.31 -12.59 3.60
N TYR A 58 -5.48 -12.56 2.55
CA TYR A 58 -4.06 -12.23 2.63
C TYR A 58 -3.88 -10.74 2.94
N THR A 59 -4.55 -9.89 2.16
CA THR A 59 -4.52 -8.44 2.33
C THR A 59 -5.15 -8.00 3.65
N MET A 60 -6.32 -8.52 3.98
CA MET A 60 -7.01 -8.14 5.21
C MET A 60 -6.24 -8.53 6.47
N LYS A 61 -5.55 -9.68 6.45
CA LYS A 61 -4.70 -10.12 7.57
C LYS A 61 -3.47 -9.22 7.75
N TRP A 62 -2.93 -8.67 6.66
CA TRP A 62 -1.75 -7.81 6.73
C TRP A 62 -2.08 -6.38 7.20
N LEU A 63 -3.30 -5.90 6.93
CA LEU A 63 -3.77 -4.58 7.35
C LEU A 63 -4.23 -4.50 8.82
N GLN A 64 -4.27 -5.63 9.54
CA GLN A 64 -4.66 -5.74 10.96
C GLN A 64 -3.45 -5.67 11.88
#